data_AF-A0A814B014-F1
#
_entry.id   AF-A0A814B014-F1
#
_cell.length_a   1.000
_cell.length_b   1.000
_cell.length_c   1.000
_cell.angle_alpha   90.00
_cell.angle_beta   90.00
_cell.angle_gamma   90.00
#
_symmetry.space_group_name_H-M   'P 1'
#
loop_
_entity.id
_entity.type
_entity.pdbx_description
1 polymer ?
#
loop_
_entity_poly.entity_id
_entity_poly.type
_entity_poly.pdbx_seq_one_letter_code
_entity_poly.pdbx_strand_id
1 'polypeptide(L)'
;MKTTTIAAIINVSSGLAFTPLASIPIYSATKAAIHSFTMSLRYQLSKEIKNIQVYEIVPPAVQTNLGGNHAFGEPLDEYCQATFERLKKGEQEIGYKRSDQARKMASRQDLDKQFYMLNNNFKRTIKKDQHID
;
A
#
# COMPACT_ATOMS: atom_id res chain seq x y z
N MET A 1 -34.25 13.02 17.79
CA MET A 1 -33.77 11.98 16.86
C MET A 1 -32.32 11.66 17.22
N LYS A 2 -31.95 10.40 17.49
CA LYS A 2 -30.53 10.05 17.65
C LYS A 2 -29.88 10.08 16.27
N THR A 3 -28.97 11.02 16.04
CA THR A 3 -28.09 11.00 14.87
C THR A 3 -27.20 9.78 14.99
N THR A 4 -27.37 8.80 14.09
CA THR A 4 -26.50 7.62 14.06
C THR A 4 -25.13 8.04 13.53
N THR A 5 -24.19 8.35 14.43
CA THR A 5 -22.80 8.63 14.05
C THR A 5 -22.20 7.38 13.43
N ILE A 6 -21.75 7.50 12.18
CA ILE A 6 -20.97 6.46 11.49
C ILE A 6 -19.50 6.69 11.87
N ALA A 7 -18.86 5.67 12.43
CA ALA A 7 -17.43 5.68 12.72
C ALA A 7 -16.66 5.03 11.56
N ALA A 8 -15.41 5.46 11.36
CA ALA A 8 -14.53 4.91 10.34
C ALA A 8 -13.22 4.42 10.95
N ILE A 9 -12.79 3.23 10.55
CA ILE A 9 -11.43 2.71 10.75
C ILE A 9 -10.73 2.80 9.41
N ILE A 10 -9.59 3.48 9.35
CA ILE A 10 -8.81 3.66 8.12
C ILE A 10 -7.42 3.10 8.35
N ASN A 11 -7.14 1.95 7.74
CA ASN A 11 -5.81 1.36 7.77
C ASN A 11 -4.99 1.85 6.56
N VAL A 12 -3.70 2.07 6.76
CA VAL A 12 -2.78 2.51 5.70
C VAL A 12 -1.80 1.39 5.36
N SER A 13 -1.96 0.78 4.20
CA SER A 13 -1.06 -0.25 3.68
C SER A 13 0.02 0.38 2.78
N SER A 14 0.24 -0.16 1.57
CA SER A 14 1.17 0.30 0.54
C SER A 14 0.97 -0.51 -0.75
N GLY A 15 1.36 0.01 -1.92
CA GLY A 15 1.47 -0.81 -3.14
C GLY A 15 2.41 -2.02 -2.98
N LEU A 16 3.34 -1.95 -2.03
CA LEU A 16 4.23 -3.06 -1.66
C LEU A 16 3.54 -4.20 -0.91
N ALA A 17 2.29 -4.02 -0.49
CA ALA A 17 1.44 -5.11 0.00
C ALA A 17 1.11 -6.12 -1.10
N PHE A 18 1.11 -5.67 -2.37
CA PHE A 18 0.76 -6.48 -3.54
C PHE A 18 2.01 -6.86 -4.35
N THR A 19 2.97 -5.94 -4.47
CA THR A 19 4.21 -6.12 -5.23
C THR A 19 5.43 -5.83 -4.34
N PRO A 20 5.98 -6.82 -3.61
CA PRO A 20 7.02 -6.59 -2.62
C PRO A 20 8.32 -6.02 -3.20
N LEU A 21 9.02 -5.19 -2.41
CA LEU A 21 10.36 -4.72 -2.73
C LEU A 21 11.40 -5.49 -1.90
N ALA A 22 12.33 -6.16 -2.59
CA ALA A 22 13.32 -7.07 -1.99
C ALA A 22 14.29 -6.38 -1.02
N SER A 23 14.54 -5.08 -1.19
CA SER A 23 15.40 -4.30 -0.28
C SER A 23 14.73 -3.94 1.05
N ILE A 24 13.40 -4.05 1.16
CA ILE A 24 12.62 -3.77 2.37
C ILE A 24 11.58 -4.87 2.61
N PRO A 25 12.03 -6.13 2.81
CA PRO A 25 11.15 -7.29 2.83
C PRO A 25 10.20 -7.27 4.04
N ILE A 26 10.68 -6.84 5.21
CA ILE A 26 9.86 -6.76 6.43
C ILE A 26 8.76 -5.72 6.28
N TYR A 27 9.07 -4.54 5.74
CA TYR A 27 8.05 -3.52 5.44
C TYR A 27 6.98 -4.08 4.49
N SER A 28 7.39 -4.71 3.40
CA SER A 28 6.46 -5.29 2.41
C SER A 28 5.55 -6.34 3.06
N ALA A 29 6.12 -7.25 3.87
CA ALA A 29 5.37 -8.27 4.59
C ALA A 29 4.36 -7.66 5.59
N THR A 30 4.76 -6.65 6.37
CA THR A 30 3.86 -5.95 7.29
C THR A 30 2.71 -5.28 6.54
N LYS A 31 2.98 -4.63 5.40
CA LYS A 31 1.93 -3.98 4.61
C LYS A 31 0.97 -5.00 3.97
N ALA A 32 1.45 -6.17 3.55
CA ALA A 32 0.60 -7.28 3.12
C ALA A 32 -0.27 -7.83 4.27
N ALA A 33 0.28 -7.93 5.48
CA ALA A 33 -0.48 -8.32 6.67
C ALA A 33 -1.60 -7.31 6.99
N ILE A 34 -1.32 -6.01 6.88
CA ILE A 34 -2.34 -4.95 7.06
C ILE A 34 -3.45 -5.07 6.02
N HIS A 35 -3.12 -5.30 4.75
CA HIS A 35 -4.11 -5.51 3.70
C HIS A 35 -5.04 -6.68 4.04
N SER A 36 -4.45 -7.85 4.33
CA SER A 36 -5.20 -9.06 4.73
C SER A 36 -6.09 -8.81 5.96
N PHE A 37 -5.54 -8.19 7.01
CA PHE A 37 -6.27 -7.84 8.22
C PHE A 37 -7.45 -6.88 7.93
N THR A 38 -7.24 -5.88 7.08
CA THR A 38 -8.27 -4.90 6.74
C THR A 38 -9.43 -5.53 5.99
N MET A 39 -9.14 -6.46 5.06
CA MET A 39 -10.18 -7.23 4.37
C MET A 39 -11.01 -8.06 5.35
N SER A 40 -10.35 -8.82 6.24
CA SER A 40 -11.03 -9.66 7.23
C SER A 40 -11.86 -8.83 8.22
N LEU A 41 -11.29 -7.74 8.76
CA LEU A 41 -11.98 -6.86 9.70
C LEU A 41 -13.20 -6.20 9.06
N ARG A 42 -13.07 -5.71 7.82
CA ARG A 42 -14.19 -5.13 7.05
C ARG A 42 -15.33 -6.13 6.92
N TYR A 43 -15.01 -7.37 6.56
CA TYR A 43 -16.01 -8.43 6.43
C TYR A 43 -16.70 -8.71 7.77
N GLN A 44 -15.93 -8.92 8.85
CA GLN A 44 -16.47 -9.19 10.19
C GLN A 44 -17.40 -8.05 10.65
N LEU A 45 -16.93 -6.80 10.62
CA LEU A 45 -17.71 -5.66 11.12
C LEU A 45 -18.94 -5.37 10.26
N SER A 46 -18.91 -5.67 8.95
CA SER A 46 -20.10 -5.57 8.10
C SER A 46 -21.25 -6.48 8.53
N LYS A 47 -20.96 -7.55 9.30
CA LYS A 47 -21.95 -8.51 9.82
C LYS A 47 -22.38 -8.17 11.24
N GLU A 48 -21.46 -7.70 12.08
CA GLU A 48 -21.69 -7.50 13.51
C GLU A 48 -22.12 -6.06 13.87
N ILE A 49 -21.60 -5.04 13.19
CA ILE A 49 -21.75 -3.63 13.60
C ILE A 49 -22.06 -2.73 12.38
N LYS A 50 -23.33 -2.36 12.21
CA LYS A 50 -23.81 -1.61 11.01
C LYS A 50 -23.29 -0.17 10.89
N ASN A 51 -22.76 0.42 11.96
CA ASN A 51 -22.33 1.84 12.00
C ASN A 51 -20.81 2.03 12.02
N ILE A 52 -20.02 0.99 11.74
CA ILE A 52 -18.56 1.09 11.56
C ILE A 52 -18.19 0.74 10.12
N GLN A 53 -17.47 1.64 9.46
CA GLN A 53 -16.94 1.43 8.11
C GLN A 53 -15.42 1.21 8.18
N VAL A 54 -14.91 0.25 7.41
CA VAL A 54 -13.48 -0.09 7.40
C VAL A 54 -12.92 0.17 6.01
N TYR A 55 -11.92 1.05 5.97
CA TYR A 55 -11.26 1.53 4.76
C TYR A 55 -9.79 1.12 4.75
N GLU A 56 -9.26 0.97 3.53
CA GLU A 56 -7.84 0.82 3.29
C GLU A 56 -7.35 1.92 2.34
N ILE A 57 -6.29 2.62 2.74
CA ILE A 57 -5.53 3.49 1.85
C ILE A 57 -4.24 2.76 1.48
N VAL A 58 -3.93 2.72 0.19
CA VAL A 58 -2.80 2.01 -0.42
C VAL A 58 -1.87 3.05 -1.10
N PRO A 59 -0.99 3.75 -0.35
CA PRO A 59 -0.16 4.80 -0.92
C PRO A 59 0.92 4.23 -1.86
N PRO A 60 1.37 5.00 -2.88
CA PRO A 60 2.67 4.82 -3.53
C PRO A 60 3.78 5.43 -2.65
N ALA A 61 5.00 5.50 -3.18
CA ALA A 61 5.98 6.42 -2.62
C ALA A 61 5.47 7.86 -2.77
N VAL A 62 5.56 8.66 -1.70
CA VAL A 62 5.10 10.05 -1.65
C VAL A 62 6.24 10.93 -1.14
N GLN A 63 6.37 12.12 -1.71
CA GLN A 63 7.37 13.11 -1.33
C GLN A 63 7.11 13.58 0.11
N THR A 64 7.80 12.94 1.06
CA THR A 64 7.68 13.22 2.50
C THR A 64 9.07 13.15 3.13
N ASN A 65 9.18 13.56 4.40
CA ASN A 65 10.45 13.46 5.15
C ASN A 65 10.78 11.99 5.54
N LEU A 66 9.99 11.02 5.09
CA LEU A 66 10.19 9.61 5.38
C LEU A 66 11.39 9.07 4.58
N GLY A 67 12.47 8.69 5.27
CA GLY A 67 13.66 8.13 4.65
C GLY A 67 14.71 9.15 4.18
N GLY A 68 14.56 10.43 4.54
CA GLY A 68 15.63 11.44 4.43
C GLY A 68 15.83 12.11 3.06
N ASN A 69 15.04 11.76 2.03
CA ASN A 69 15.10 12.41 0.72
C ASN A 69 13.72 12.90 0.27
N HIS A 70 13.59 14.20 0.01
CA HIS A 70 12.34 14.88 -0.33
C HIS A 70 11.96 14.79 -1.82
N ALA A 71 12.85 14.33 -2.69
CA ALA A 71 12.66 14.42 -4.15
C ALA A 71 12.07 13.14 -4.78
N PHE A 72 11.75 12.11 -3.99
CA PHE A 72 11.28 10.83 -4.51
C PHE A 72 9.80 10.58 -4.20
N GLY A 73 9.07 10.11 -5.21
CA GLY A 73 7.67 9.74 -5.10
C GLY A 73 6.71 10.79 -5.67
N GLU A 74 5.42 10.55 -5.45
CA GLU A 74 4.34 11.41 -5.92
C GLU A 74 4.21 12.69 -5.07
N PRO A 75 3.75 13.81 -5.65
CA PRO A 75 3.46 15.03 -4.89
C PRO A 75 2.41 14.78 -3.79
N LEU A 76 2.68 15.27 -2.58
CA LEU A 76 1.84 15.02 -1.39
C LEU A 76 0.43 15.59 -1.55
N ASP A 77 0.31 16.83 -2.03
CA ASP A 77 -0.99 17.50 -2.16
C ASP A 77 -1.90 16.80 -3.16
N GLU A 78 -1.35 16.40 -4.32
CA GLU A 78 -2.09 15.63 -5.33
C GLU A 78 -2.56 14.28 -4.79
N TYR A 79 -1.68 13.57 -4.07
CA TYR A 79 -1.99 12.30 -3.46
C TYR A 79 -3.11 12.43 -2.40
N CYS A 80 -2.99 13.42 -1.52
CA CYS A 80 -3.98 13.70 -0.48
C CYS A 80 -5.34 14.04 -1.10
N GLN A 81 -5.37 14.97 -2.05
CA GLN A 81 -6.61 15.38 -2.71
C GLN A 81 -7.32 14.19 -3.36
N ALA A 82 -6.61 13.42 -4.19
CA ALA A 82 -7.19 12.25 -4.86
C ALA A 82 -7.69 11.19 -3.86
N THR A 83 -6.97 10.98 -2.76
CA THR A 83 -7.36 10.01 -1.72
C THR A 83 -8.63 10.45 -1.00
N PHE A 84 -8.73 11.71 -0.58
CA PHE A 84 -9.90 12.23 0.12
C PHE A 84 -11.14 12.28 -0.79
N GLU A 85 -10.99 12.57 -2.08
CA GLU A 85 -12.11 12.52 -3.04
C GLU A 85 -12.71 11.11 -3.16
N ARG A 86 -11.87 10.08 -3.20
CA ARG A 86 -12.32 8.67 -3.25
C ARG A 86 -12.92 8.21 -1.93
N LEU A 87 -12.36 8.66 -0.80
CA LEU A 87 -12.92 8.41 0.52
C LEU A 87 -14.32 9.01 0.67
N LYS A 88 -14.54 10.24 0.20
CA LYS A 88 -15.86 10.89 0.17
C LYS A 88 -16.88 10.12 -0.69
N LYS A 89 -16.42 9.43 -1.74
CA LYS A 89 -17.26 8.55 -2.58
C LYS A 89 -17.58 7.20 -1.93
N GLY A 90 -17.00 6.91 -0.75
CA GLY A 90 -17.23 5.66 -0.03
C GLY A 90 -16.42 4.48 -0.56
N GLU A 91 -15.38 4.71 -1.36
CA GLU A 91 -14.53 3.64 -1.86
C GLU A 91 -13.75 2.99 -0.71
N GLN A 92 -13.88 1.67 -0.53
CA GLN A 92 -13.34 0.97 0.64
C GLN A 92 -11.84 0.65 0.55
N GLU A 93 -11.27 0.64 -0.65
CA GLU A 93 -9.86 0.38 -0.92
C GLU A 93 -9.33 1.38 -1.96
N ILE A 94 -8.46 2.28 -1.50
CA ILE A 94 -8.08 3.51 -2.21
C ILE A 94 -6.57 3.50 -2.47
N GLY A 95 -6.18 3.22 -3.71
CA GLY A 95 -4.80 3.41 -4.17
C GLY A 95 -4.56 4.76 -4.86
N TYR A 96 -3.31 5.05 -5.17
CA TYR A 96 -2.97 6.18 -6.05
C TYR A 96 -1.87 5.77 -7.04
N LYS A 97 -2.06 6.14 -8.32
CA LYS A 97 -1.18 5.83 -9.46
C LYS A 97 -0.69 4.37 -9.43
N ARG A 98 0.62 4.12 -9.35
CA ARG A 98 1.21 2.76 -9.39
C ARG A 98 0.62 1.82 -8.32
N SER A 99 0.32 2.31 -7.12
CA SER A 99 -0.30 1.48 -6.08
C SER A 99 -1.74 1.11 -6.39
N ASP A 100 -2.49 1.98 -7.08
CA ASP A 100 -3.84 1.65 -7.56
C ASP A 100 -3.80 0.61 -8.69
N GLN A 101 -2.76 0.62 -9.51
CA GLN A 101 -2.54 -0.43 -10.51
C GLN A 101 -2.20 -1.77 -9.83
N ALA A 102 -1.25 -1.77 -8.89
CA ALA A 102 -0.80 -2.99 -8.21
C ALA A 102 -1.95 -3.73 -7.51
N ARG A 103 -2.84 -3.03 -6.81
CA ARG A 103 -4.00 -3.65 -6.15
C ARG A 103 -5.06 -4.17 -7.13
N LYS A 104 -5.16 -3.57 -8.33
CA LYS A 104 -6.13 -3.93 -9.37
C LYS A 104 -5.64 -5.06 -10.29
N MET A 105 -4.41 -5.55 -10.12
CA MET A 105 -3.88 -6.65 -10.93
C MET A 105 -4.70 -7.91 -10.72
N ALA A 106 -5.13 -8.53 -11.83
CA ALA A 106 -6.14 -9.58 -11.81
C ALA A 106 -5.59 -10.97 -11.47
N SER A 107 -4.28 -11.21 -11.66
CA SER A 107 -3.70 -12.54 -11.47
C SER A 107 -2.40 -12.53 -10.65
N ARG A 108 -2.15 -13.66 -9.97
CA ARG A 108 -0.86 -13.91 -9.30
C ARG A 108 0.31 -13.80 -10.28
N GLN A 109 0.13 -14.26 -11.52
CA GLN A 109 1.15 -14.18 -12.56
C GLN A 109 1.53 -12.73 -12.90
N ASP A 110 0.56 -11.80 -12.91
CA ASP A 110 0.83 -10.38 -13.16
C ASP A 110 1.60 -9.74 -12.00
N LEU A 111 1.25 -10.11 -10.76
CA LEU A 111 1.97 -9.68 -9.57
C LEU A 111 3.41 -10.21 -9.55
N ASP A 112 3.62 -11.47 -9.93
CA ASP A 112 4.96 -12.08 -10.02
C ASP A 112 5.83 -11.37 -11.07
N LYS A 113 5.28 -11.11 -12.26
CA LYS A 113 5.98 -10.33 -13.30
C LYS A 113 6.39 -8.96 -12.79
N GLN A 114 5.49 -8.27 -12.10
CA GLN A 114 5.75 -6.94 -11.54
C GLN A 114 6.76 -6.98 -10.40
N PHE A 115 6.76 -8.03 -9.58
CA PHE A 115 7.80 -8.25 -8.59
C PHE A 115 9.18 -8.33 -9.25
N TYR A 116 9.36 -9.15 -10.28
CA TYR A 116 10.66 -9.23 -10.97
C TYR A 116 11.04 -7.93 -11.67
N MET A 117 10.10 -7.25 -12.32
CA MET A 117 10.35 -5.93 -12.94
C MET A 117 10.79 -4.88 -11.92
N LEU A 118 10.09 -4.78 -10.79
CA LEU A 118 10.39 -3.83 -9.72
C LEU A 118 11.76 -4.08 -9.09
N ASN A 119 12.18 -5.35 -9.01
CA ASN A 119 13.40 -5.78 -8.34
C ASN A 119 14.58 -6.05 -9.30
N ASN A 120 14.44 -5.80 -10.61
CA ASN A 120 15.48 -6.08 -11.61
C ASN A 120 16.84 -5.40 -11.30
N ASN A 121 16.79 -4.21 -10.70
CA ASN A 121 17.99 -3.45 -10.32
C ASN A 121 18.53 -3.78 -8.92
N PHE A 122 18.00 -4.81 -8.25
CA PHE A 122 18.49 -5.25 -6.95
C PHE A 122 19.94 -5.73 -7.10
N LYS A 123 20.89 -4.88 -6.72
CA LYS A 123 22.33 -5.13 -6.89
C LYS A 123 22.70 -6.42 -6.16
N ARG A 124 23.24 -7.37 -6.93
CA ARG A 124 23.90 -8.58 -6.46
C ARG A 124 25.16 -8.17 -5.67
N THR A 125 24.99 -7.76 -4.41
CA THR A 125 26.11 -7.45 -3.52
C THR A 125 26.72 -8.77 -3.06
N ILE A 126 27.40 -9.45 -3.98
CA ILE A 126 28.50 -10.31 -3.64
C ILE A 126 29.71 -9.48 -4.04
N LYS A 127 30.42 -8.94 -3.03
CA LYS A 127 31.78 -8.45 -3.25
C LYS A 127 32.50 -9.60 -3.98
N LYS A 128 32.90 -9.39 -5.24
CA LYS A 128 34.07 -10.10 -5.73
C LYS A 128 35.18 -9.57 -4.83
N ASP A 129 35.61 -10.37 -3.86
CA ASP A 129 36.88 -10.14 -3.21
C ASP A 129 37.91 -10.07 -4.34
N GLN A 130 38.26 -8.82 -4.66
CA GLN A 130 39.43 -8.53 -5.43
C GLN A 130 40.58 -8.99 -4.56
N HIS A 131 41.33 -9.95 -5.11
CA HIS A 131 42.72 -10.26 -4.81
C HIS A 131 43.38 -9.30 -3.82
N ILE A 132 43.72 -9.82 -2.65
CA ILE A 132 44.92 -9.43 -1.95
C ILE A 132 45.72 -10.72 -1.79
N ASP A 133 46.77 -10.77 -2.63
CA ASP A 133 47.95 -11.64 -2.71
C ASP A 133 47.77 -13.16 -2.91
#